data_AF-F2RNG2-F1
#
_entry.id   AF-F2RNG2-F1
#
_cell.length_a   1.000
_cell.length_b   1.000
_cell.length_c   1.000
_cell.angle_alpha   90.00
_cell.angle_beta   90.00
_cell.angle_gamma   90.00
#
_symmetry.space_group_name_H-M   'P 1'
#
loop_
_entity.id
_entity.type
_entity.pdbx_description
1 polymer ?
#
loop_
_entity_poly.entity_id
_entity_poly.type
_entity_poly.pdbx_seq_one_letter_code
_entity_poly.pdbx_strand_id
1 'polypeptide(L)'
;MTSDNVAPEGAKAAVLVPSEAIPEDAKQVKGLEFDQYADRDITAAELVENMATMGFQASAVAEAARVINDMRAWRDPETGDKTTIFLGYTSNLVSSGLRETIRYLVQHKHVSAIVTTAGGVEEDFIKCLAPTYLGSFSSPGAGLRSKGLNRIGNLVVPNSNYCAFEDWVVPILDTLVAEQEASKSTETPIHWTPSKIIARLGKEINDPSSIYYWAWKNSIPVFCPALTDGSLGDMMYFHTFRSSPDQLRVDIVEDVRAINTLSVRAKRAGMIILGGGVVKHHIANACLMRNGAESAVYINTGQEFDGSDAGARPDEAVSWGKIKANADSIKVYAEATVVFPLIVAATFASQKKQA
;
A
#
# COMPACT_ATOMS: atom_id res chain seq x y z
N MET A 1 43.74 3.02 -57.29
CA MET A 1 43.23 2.28 -56.12
C MET A 1 42.57 3.29 -55.23
N THR A 2 41.25 3.24 -55.18
CA THR A 2 40.34 4.31 -54.74
C THR A 2 40.44 4.58 -53.25
N SER A 3 40.31 5.85 -52.88
CA SER A 3 40.27 6.41 -51.53
C SER A 3 39.03 5.99 -50.71
N ASP A 4 38.25 5.02 -51.18
CA ASP A 4 36.92 4.66 -50.64
C ASP A 4 36.97 3.56 -49.56
N ASN A 5 38.17 3.08 -49.19
CA ASN A 5 38.35 2.03 -48.17
C ASN A 5 38.83 2.55 -46.81
N VAL A 6 38.84 3.87 -46.57
CA VAL A 6 39.21 4.45 -45.26
C VAL A 6 37.96 4.95 -44.56
N ALA A 7 37.66 4.38 -43.38
CA ALA A 7 36.54 4.84 -42.57
C ALA A 7 36.68 6.35 -42.23
N PRO A 8 35.63 7.18 -42.41
CA PRO A 8 35.71 8.62 -42.25
C PRO A 8 36.23 9.02 -40.86
N GLU A 9 37.20 9.94 -40.82
CA GLU A 9 37.86 10.37 -39.57
C GLU A 9 36.86 10.93 -38.55
N GLY A 10 35.87 11.72 -39.01
CA GLY A 10 34.82 12.24 -38.14
C GLY A 10 33.97 11.14 -37.50
N ALA A 11 33.69 10.05 -38.23
CA ALA A 11 32.97 8.90 -37.67
C ALA A 11 33.84 8.13 -36.66
N LYS A 12 35.15 7.97 -36.92
CA LYS A 12 36.06 7.37 -35.94
C LYS A 12 36.18 8.20 -34.67
N ALA A 13 36.33 9.51 -34.79
CA ALA A 13 36.44 10.41 -33.65
C ALA A 13 35.15 10.41 -32.81
N ALA A 14 33.97 10.32 -33.44
CA ALA A 14 32.69 10.23 -32.75
C ALA A 14 32.47 8.87 -32.05
N VAL A 15 32.86 7.76 -32.69
CA VAL A 15 32.58 6.41 -32.17
C VAL A 15 33.63 5.92 -31.17
N LEU A 16 34.89 6.33 -31.33
CA LEU A 16 36.03 5.87 -30.55
C LEU A 16 36.52 6.94 -29.56
N VAL A 17 35.61 7.75 -29.03
CA VAL A 17 35.95 8.76 -28.03
C VAL A 17 36.48 8.03 -26.77
N PRO A 18 37.66 8.42 -26.22
CA PRO A 18 38.14 7.86 -24.97
C PRO A 18 37.21 8.24 -23.81
N SER A 19 36.88 7.28 -22.95
CA SER A 19 36.11 7.53 -21.73
C SER A 19 37.02 8.03 -20.61
N GLU A 20 36.44 8.77 -19.66
CA GLU A 20 37.05 9.03 -18.37
C GLU A 20 37.15 7.74 -17.53
N ALA A 21 37.96 7.76 -16.48
CA ALA A 21 38.05 6.66 -15.53
C ALA A 21 36.77 6.55 -14.70
N ILE A 22 36.31 5.32 -14.46
CA ILE A 22 35.15 5.05 -13.60
C ILE A 22 35.57 5.20 -12.13
N PRO A 23 34.76 5.85 -11.27
CA PRO A 23 35.03 5.95 -9.82
C PRO A 23 35.26 4.58 -9.16
N GLU A 24 36.14 4.54 -8.16
CA GLU A 24 36.51 3.28 -7.46
C GLU A 24 35.34 2.65 -6.69
N ASP A 25 34.36 3.46 -6.27
CA ASP A 25 33.15 3.04 -5.56
C ASP A 25 31.99 2.65 -6.49
N ALA A 26 32.21 2.71 -7.82
CA ALA A 26 31.20 2.30 -8.79
C ALA A 26 30.89 0.81 -8.68
N LYS A 27 29.61 0.48 -8.59
CA LYS A 27 29.14 -0.90 -8.54
C LYS A 27 29.08 -1.49 -9.94
N GLN A 28 29.85 -2.54 -10.19
CA GLN A 28 29.79 -3.29 -11.45
C GLN A 28 28.43 -3.99 -11.59
N VAL A 29 27.83 -3.93 -12.79
CA VAL A 29 26.63 -4.70 -13.09
C VAL A 29 26.97 -6.18 -13.07
N LYS A 30 26.27 -6.94 -12.22
CA LYS A 30 26.42 -8.39 -12.08
C LYS A 30 25.09 -9.00 -11.69
N GLY A 31 24.72 -10.07 -12.40
CA GLY A 31 23.52 -10.86 -12.12
C GLY A 31 23.74 -11.92 -11.05
N LEU A 32 22.68 -12.67 -10.78
CA LEU A 32 22.71 -13.83 -9.89
C LEU A 32 23.39 -15.01 -10.60
N GLU A 33 24.46 -15.52 -9.99
CA GLU A 33 25.16 -16.73 -10.45
C GLU A 33 24.53 -17.98 -9.81
N PHE A 34 23.62 -18.65 -10.53
CA PHE A 34 22.88 -19.80 -9.99
C PHE A 34 23.79 -20.98 -9.59
N ASP A 35 24.95 -21.13 -10.22
CA ASP A 35 25.93 -22.18 -9.85
C ASP A 35 26.44 -22.01 -8.42
N GLN A 36 26.40 -20.80 -7.84
CA GLN A 36 26.75 -20.56 -6.43
C GLN A 36 25.73 -21.13 -5.44
N TYR A 37 24.57 -21.55 -5.95
CA TYR A 37 23.48 -22.14 -5.17
C TYR A 37 23.22 -23.59 -5.62
N ALA A 38 24.14 -24.24 -6.34
CA ALA A 38 23.91 -25.59 -6.90
C ALA A 38 23.50 -26.66 -5.85
N ASP A 39 23.92 -26.49 -4.59
CA ASP A 39 23.65 -27.43 -3.50
C ASP A 39 22.37 -27.11 -2.69
N ARG A 40 21.64 -26.02 -3.00
CA ARG A 40 20.41 -25.63 -2.28
C ARG A 40 19.50 -24.67 -3.04
N ASP A 41 18.24 -24.60 -2.66
CA ASP A 41 17.35 -23.56 -3.16
C ASP A 41 17.80 -22.16 -2.72
N ILE A 42 17.69 -21.20 -3.65
CA ILE A 42 17.86 -19.78 -3.35
C ILE A 42 16.65 -19.25 -2.59
N THR A 43 16.89 -18.43 -1.57
CA THR A 43 15.81 -17.76 -0.83
C THR A 43 15.34 -16.50 -1.56
N ALA A 44 14.08 -16.09 -1.33
CA ALA A 44 13.57 -14.82 -1.86
C ALA A 44 14.40 -13.61 -1.39
N ALA A 45 14.94 -13.66 -0.16
CA ALA A 45 15.80 -12.60 0.36
C ALA A 45 17.13 -12.51 -0.41
N GLU A 46 17.75 -13.64 -0.72
CA GLU A 46 18.98 -13.70 -1.53
C GLU A 46 18.73 -13.26 -2.97
N LEU A 47 17.58 -13.64 -3.54
CA LEU A 47 17.19 -13.17 -4.86
C LEU A 47 17.11 -11.64 -4.89
N VAL A 48 16.42 -11.02 -3.93
CA VAL A 48 16.31 -9.54 -3.81
C VAL A 48 17.67 -8.90 -3.54
N GLU A 49 18.52 -9.51 -2.72
CA GLU A 49 19.89 -9.02 -2.47
C GLU A 49 20.72 -8.96 -3.77
N ASN A 50 20.65 -10.00 -4.59
CA ASN A 50 21.33 -10.03 -5.88
C ASN A 50 20.72 -9.07 -6.93
N MET A 51 19.48 -8.61 -6.74
CA MET A 51 18.89 -7.59 -7.63
C MET A 51 19.57 -6.22 -7.54
N ALA A 52 20.33 -5.94 -6.47
CA ALA A 52 20.99 -4.65 -6.26
C ALA A 52 21.93 -4.25 -7.42
N THR A 53 22.62 -5.22 -8.02
CA THR A 53 23.60 -5.01 -9.10
C THR A 53 23.09 -5.43 -10.49
N MET A 54 21.81 -5.77 -10.63
CA MET A 54 21.25 -6.23 -11.92
C MET A 54 20.92 -5.08 -12.89
N GLY A 55 20.54 -3.91 -12.38
CA GLY A 55 20.10 -2.76 -13.19
C GLY A 55 18.58 -2.63 -13.32
N PHE A 56 18.13 -1.48 -13.84
CA PHE A 56 16.72 -1.15 -14.06
C PHE A 56 15.85 -1.32 -12.80
N GLN A 57 14.64 -1.88 -12.93
CA GLN A 57 13.71 -2.05 -11.80
C GLN A 57 14.15 -3.12 -10.80
N ALA A 58 15.05 -4.04 -11.16
CA ALA A 58 15.63 -4.97 -10.21
C ALA A 58 16.41 -4.22 -9.12
N SER A 59 17.27 -3.27 -9.52
CA SER A 59 17.97 -2.41 -8.57
C SER A 59 17.00 -1.58 -7.71
N ALA A 60 15.86 -1.14 -8.27
CA ALA A 60 14.83 -0.44 -7.50
C ALA A 60 14.14 -1.33 -6.46
N VAL A 61 13.91 -2.62 -6.74
CA VAL A 61 13.35 -3.59 -5.77
C VAL A 61 14.31 -3.83 -4.62
N ALA A 62 15.61 -4.02 -4.89
CA ALA A 62 16.63 -4.16 -3.86
C ALA A 62 16.75 -2.88 -3.00
N GLU A 63 16.70 -1.72 -3.64
CA GLU A 63 16.75 -0.43 -2.95
C GLU A 63 15.49 -0.21 -2.08
N ALA A 64 14.31 -0.59 -2.55
CA ALA A 64 13.10 -0.59 -1.74
C ALA A 64 13.23 -1.46 -0.48
N ALA A 65 13.84 -2.65 -0.60
CA ALA A 65 14.12 -3.50 0.55
C ALA A 65 15.13 -2.86 1.52
N ARG A 66 16.17 -2.20 1.01
CA ARG A 66 17.14 -1.44 1.82
C ARG A 66 16.45 -0.33 2.63
N VAL A 67 15.66 0.51 1.96
CA VAL A 67 14.94 1.64 2.58
C VAL A 67 13.97 1.15 3.64
N ILE A 68 13.21 0.07 3.38
CA ILE A 68 12.30 -0.52 4.38
C ILE A 68 13.08 -1.10 5.57
N ASN A 69 14.22 -1.74 5.35
CA ASN A 69 15.05 -2.25 6.44
C ASN A 69 15.59 -1.12 7.32
N ASP A 70 15.94 0.03 6.74
CA ASP A 70 16.33 1.22 7.50
C ASP A 70 15.15 1.77 8.34
N MET A 71 13.94 1.86 7.77
CA MET A 71 12.73 2.22 8.54
C MET A 71 12.54 1.29 9.75
N ARG A 72 12.75 -0.03 9.57
CA ARG A 72 12.60 -1.05 10.63
C ARG A 72 13.69 -0.97 11.70
N ALA A 73 14.93 -0.66 11.30
CA ALA A 73 16.09 -0.61 12.18
C ALA A 73 16.04 0.61 13.10
N TRP A 74 15.59 1.74 12.56
CA TRP A 74 15.68 3.02 13.24
C TRP A 74 14.95 3.06 14.58
N ARG A 75 15.60 3.67 15.56
CA ARG A 75 15.05 4.01 16.87
C ARG A 75 15.41 5.44 17.19
N ASP A 76 14.47 6.16 17.80
CA ASP A 76 14.74 7.47 18.39
C ASP A 76 15.79 7.31 19.50
N PRO A 77 16.91 8.07 19.47
CA PRO A 77 17.96 7.95 20.47
C PRO A 77 17.52 8.30 21.90
N GLU A 78 16.48 9.12 22.07
CA GLU A 78 16.03 9.61 23.37
C GLU A 78 14.85 8.78 23.91
N THR A 79 13.84 8.54 23.08
CA THR A 79 12.61 7.86 23.50
C THR A 79 12.60 6.36 23.19
N GLY A 80 13.48 5.90 22.30
CA GLY A 80 13.46 4.54 21.77
C GLY A 80 12.31 4.26 20.81
N ASP A 81 11.53 5.29 20.43
CA ASP A 81 10.41 5.16 19.50
C ASP A 81 10.88 4.61 18.16
N LYS A 82 10.04 3.79 17.53
CA LYS A 82 10.29 3.27 16.18
C LYS A 82 9.84 4.28 15.13
N THR A 83 10.25 4.07 13.88
CA THR A 83 9.67 4.78 12.74
C THR A 83 8.15 4.56 12.72
N THR A 84 7.38 5.64 12.60
CA THR A 84 5.95 5.57 12.30
C THR A 84 5.80 5.23 10.82
N ILE A 85 5.48 3.97 10.52
CA ILE A 85 5.36 3.47 9.14
C ILE A 85 3.90 3.58 8.72
N PHE A 86 3.63 4.44 7.75
CA PHE A 86 2.34 4.56 7.08
C PHE A 86 2.31 3.60 5.88
N LEU A 87 1.34 2.68 5.87
CA LEU A 87 1.10 1.77 4.77
C LEU A 87 -0.13 2.21 3.97
N GLY A 88 0.06 2.50 2.68
CA GLY A 88 -1.02 2.79 1.74
C GLY A 88 -1.19 1.64 0.75
N TYR A 89 -2.41 1.20 0.49
CA TYR A 89 -2.69 0.23 -0.57
C TYR A 89 -4.05 0.46 -1.23
N THR A 90 -4.15 0.22 -2.54
CA THR A 90 -5.41 0.33 -3.30
C THR A 90 -6.30 -0.90 -3.12
N SER A 91 -7.62 -0.74 -3.33
CA SER A 91 -8.64 -1.80 -3.12
C SER A 91 -8.31 -3.13 -3.78
N ASN A 92 -7.86 -3.09 -5.04
CA ASN A 92 -7.58 -4.29 -5.84
C ASN A 92 -6.50 -5.20 -5.21
N LEU A 93 -5.61 -4.64 -4.38
CA LEU A 93 -4.58 -5.44 -3.70
C LEU A 93 -5.19 -6.31 -2.58
N VAL A 94 -6.29 -5.88 -1.97
CA VAL A 94 -7.06 -6.70 -1.02
C VAL A 94 -7.96 -7.70 -1.76
N SER A 95 -8.48 -7.38 -2.94
CA SER A 95 -9.14 -8.36 -3.81
C SER A 95 -8.18 -9.48 -4.23
N SER A 96 -6.89 -9.18 -4.40
CA SER A 96 -5.82 -10.17 -4.68
C SER A 96 -5.37 -10.98 -3.45
N GLY A 97 -4.37 -11.86 -3.64
CA GLY A 97 -3.70 -12.57 -2.54
C GLY A 97 -2.68 -11.74 -1.75
N LEU A 98 -2.46 -10.46 -2.12
CA LEU A 98 -1.67 -9.56 -1.28
C LEU A 98 -2.33 -9.23 0.05
N ARG A 99 -3.65 -9.45 0.17
CA ARG A 99 -4.38 -9.37 1.45
C ARG A 99 -3.63 -10.12 2.57
N GLU A 100 -3.19 -11.35 2.33
CA GLU A 100 -2.52 -12.17 3.33
C GLU A 100 -1.14 -11.60 3.71
N THR A 101 -0.46 -10.98 2.76
CA THR A 101 0.82 -10.28 2.98
C THR A 101 0.61 -9.04 3.84
N ILE A 102 -0.41 -8.22 3.53
CA ILE A 102 -0.77 -7.04 4.31
C ILE A 102 -1.20 -7.45 5.73
N ARG A 103 -2.06 -8.46 5.85
CA ARG A 103 -2.51 -9.02 7.13
C ARG A 103 -1.33 -9.48 7.99
N TYR A 104 -0.30 -10.10 7.41
CA TYR A 104 0.95 -10.42 8.13
C TYR A 104 1.60 -9.17 8.74
N LEU A 105 1.76 -8.09 7.95
CA LEU A 105 2.35 -6.85 8.45
C LEU A 105 1.57 -6.26 9.63
N VAL A 106 0.24 -6.28 9.53
CA VAL A 106 -0.65 -5.73 10.56
C VAL A 106 -0.68 -6.62 11.80
N GLN A 107 -0.77 -7.94 11.64
CA GLN A 107 -0.74 -8.91 12.75
C GLN A 107 0.52 -8.74 13.61
N HIS A 108 1.68 -8.55 12.97
CA HIS A 108 2.98 -8.48 13.64
C HIS A 108 3.42 -7.04 13.99
N LYS A 109 2.50 -6.06 13.92
CA LYS A 109 2.75 -4.65 14.27
C LYS A 109 3.95 -4.05 13.50
N HIS A 110 4.11 -4.42 12.24
CA HIS A 110 5.16 -3.90 11.36
C HIS A 110 4.85 -2.51 10.81
N VAL A 111 3.59 -2.08 10.89
CA VAL A 111 3.11 -0.78 10.43
C VAL A 111 2.37 -0.06 11.56
N SER A 112 2.32 1.27 11.48
CA SER A 112 1.76 2.13 12.53
C SER A 112 0.39 2.69 12.17
N ALA A 113 0.10 2.86 10.88
CA ALA A 113 -1.20 3.29 10.37
C ALA A 113 -1.41 2.82 8.94
N ILE A 114 -2.67 2.70 8.54
CA ILE A 114 -3.06 2.26 7.20
C ILE A 114 -3.92 3.34 6.54
N VAL A 115 -3.74 3.54 5.24
CA VAL A 115 -4.72 4.24 4.40
C VAL A 115 -5.10 3.35 3.23
N THR A 116 -6.40 3.12 3.06
CA THR A 116 -6.96 2.38 1.93
C THR A 116 -8.23 3.06 1.41
N THR A 117 -8.72 2.61 0.26
CA THR A 117 -10.04 2.94 -0.29
C THR A 117 -11.10 1.94 0.17
N ALA A 118 -12.40 2.26 -0.01
CA ALA A 118 -13.52 1.48 0.51
C ALA A 118 -13.51 0.01 0.04
N GLY A 119 -13.24 -0.23 -1.24
CA GLY A 119 -13.05 -1.60 -1.75
C GLY A 119 -11.97 -2.40 -0.98
N GLY A 120 -10.89 -1.76 -0.55
CA GLY A 120 -9.87 -2.42 0.28
C GLY A 120 -10.32 -2.69 1.70
N VAL A 121 -11.32 -1.96 2.20
CA VAL A 121 -11.99 -2.23 3.48
C VAL A 121 -12.95 -3.42 3.34
N GLU A 122 -13.93 -3.30 2.44
CA GLU A 122 -15.03 -4.28 2.34
C GLU A 122 -14.56 -5.66 1.86
N GLU A 123 -13.62 -5.74 0.91
CA GLU A 123 -13.14 -7.02 0.36
C GLU A 123 -12.41 -7.87 1.41
N ASP A 124 -11.80 -7.24 2.42
CA ASP A 124 -11.18 -7.98 3.53
C ASP A 124 -12.24 -8.70 4.40
N PHE A 125 -13.34 -8.00 4.69
CA PHE A 125 -14.46 -8.56 5.45
C PHE A 125 -15.24 -9.58 4.63
N ILE A 126 -15.53 -9.26 3.36
CA ILE A 126 -16.23 -10.15 2.44
C ILE A 126 -15.49 -11.48 2.31
N LYS A 127 -14.15 -11.46 2.25
CA LYS A 127 -13.33 -12.69 2.18
C LYS A 127 -13.37 -13.57 3.43
N CYS A 128 -13.82 -13.05 4.57
CA CYS A 128 -14.13 -13.87 5.75
C CYS A 128 -15.48 -14.60 5.61
N LEU A 129 -16.38 -14.08 4.78
CA LEU A 129 -17.72 -14.62 4.57
C LEU A 129 -17.77 -15.59 3.37
N ALA A 130 -17.09 -15.24 2.27
CA ALA A 130 -17.07 -16.03 1.05
C ALA A 130 -15.81 -15.75 0.19
N PRO A 131 -15.31 -16.73 -0.58
CA PRO A 131 -14.06 -16.59 -1.31
C PRO A 131 -14.18 -15.77 -2.61
N THR A 132 -13.05 -15.24 -3.05
CA THR A 132 -12.80 -14.70 -4.40
C THR A 132 -12.11 -15.75 -5.26
N TYR A 133 -12.39 -15.79 -6.56
CA TYR A 133 -11.85 -16.82 -7.47
C TYR A 133 -10.98 -16.22 -8.57
N LEU A 134 -10.06 -17.02 -9.11
CA LEU A 134 -9.34 -16.68 -10.33
C LEU A 134 -10.27 -16.78 -11.54
N GLY A 135 -10.11 -15.83 -12.47
CA GLY A 135 -10.78 -15.75 -13.76
C GLY A 135 -9.83 -15.22 -14.83
N SER A 136 -10.34 -14.39 -15.75
CA SER A 136 -9.55 -13.81 -16.83
C SER A 136 -9.91 -12.34 -17.06
N PHE A 137 -8.91 -11.52 -17.41
CA PHE A 137 -9.12 -10.14 -17.86
C PHE A 137 -10.07 -10.04 -19.06
N SER A 138 -10.08 -11.05 -19.93
CA SER A 138 -10.85 -11.07 -21.17
C SER A 138 -12.26 -11.66 -21.05
N SER A 139 -12.68 -12.08 -19.84
CA SER A 139 -14.03 -12.61 -19.64
C SER A 139 -15.12 -11.57 -19.99
N PRO A 140 -16.06 -11.88 -20.89
CA PRO A 140 -17.06 -10.91 -21.36
C PRO A 140 -17.98 -10.41 -20.25
N GLY A 141 -18.04 -9.08 -20.08
CA GLY A 141 -18.81 -8.45 -18.99
C GLY A 141 -20.29 -8.83 -18.99
N ALA A 142 -20.95 -8.83 -20.16
CA ALA A 142 -22.37 -9.19 -20.27
C ALA A 142 -22.65 -10.63 -19.81
N GLY A 143 -21.76 -11.57 -20.14
CA GLY A 143 -21.90 -12.98 -19.76
C GLY A 143 -21.63 -13.23 -18.27
N LEU A 144 -20.79 -12.41 -17.64
CA LEU A 144 -20.59 -12.45 -16.19
C LEU A 144 -21.78 -11.84 -15.45
N ARG A 145 -22.29 -10.70 -15.93
CA ARG A 145 -23.43 -10.02 -15.32
C ARG A 145 -24.69 -10.87 -15.32
N SER A 146 -25.00 -11.56 -16.43
CA SER A 146 -26.17 -12.46 -16.50
C SER A 146 -26.10 -13.64 -15.54
N LYS A 147 -24.90 -13.97 -15.04
CA LYS A 147 -24.64 -15.03 -14.05
C LYS A 147 -24.46 -14.48 -12.62
N GLY A 148 -24.59 -13.17 -12.40
CA GLY A 148 -24.32 -12.57 -11.09
C GLY A 148 -22.86 -12.67 -10.65
N LEU A 149 -21.91 -12.59 -11.60
CA LEU A 149 -20.47 -12.61 -11.33
C LEU A 149 -19.87 -11.23 -11.60
N ASN A 150 -19.10 -10.70 -10.65
CA ASN A 150 -18.39 -9.42 -10.79
C ASN A 150 -16.92 -9.68 -11.09
N ARG A 151 -16.34 -8.91 -12.03
CA ARG A 151 -14.94 -9.06 -12.43
C ARG A 151 -14.08 -7.95 -11.84
N ILE A 152 -12.93 -8.32 -11.27
CA ILE A 152 -11.90 -7.41 -10.78
C ILE A 152 -10.58 -7.83 -11.45
N GLY A 153 -10.24 -7.21 -12.58
CA GLY A 153 -9.10 -7.65 -13.39
C GLY A 153 -9.28 -9.09 -13.90
N ASN A 154 -8.42 -10.02 -13.43
CA ASN A 154 -8.52 -11.47 -13.63
C ASN A 154 -9.10 -12.22 -12.43
N LEU A 155 -9.83 -11.54 -11.54
CA LEU A 155 -10.53 -12.15 -10.41
C LEU A 155 -12.04 -12.09 -10.62
N VAL A 156 -12.75 -12.99 -9.94
CA VAL A 156 -14.21 -13.09 -9.97
C VAL A 156 -14.75 -13.15 -8.55
N VAL A 157 -15.71 -12.27 -8.25
CA VAL A 157 -16.45 -12.21 -6.98
C VAL A 157 -17.94 -12.48 -7.26
N PRO A 158 -18.51 -13.60 -6.79
CA PRO A 158 -19.94 -13.86 -6.91
C PRO A 158 -20.79 -12.82 -6.16
N ASN A 159 -21.96 -12.45 -6.72
CA ASN A 159 -22.89 -11.54 -6.06
C ASN A 159 -23.35 -12.03 -4.67
N SER A 160 -23.43 -13.35 -4.48
CA SER A 160 -23.77 -13.95 -3.19
C SER A 160 -22.84 -13.52 -2.06
N ASN A 161 -21.59 -13.15 -2.37
CA ASN A 161 -20.65 -12.63 -1.39
C ASN A 161 -21.13 -11.27 -0.83
N TYR A 162 -21.67 -10.40 -1.69
CA TYR A 162 -22.21 -9.11 -1.28
C TYR A 162 -23.55 -9.23 -0.57
N CYS A 163 -24.37 -10.24 -0.90
CA CYS A 163 -25.56 -10.57 -0.11
C CYS A 163 -25.20 -11.04 1.31
N ALA A 164 -24.19 -11.91 1.44
CA ALA A 164 -23.69 -12.33 2.76
C ALA A 164 -23.10 -11.15 3.55
N PHE A 165 -22.47 -10.19 2.85
CA PHE A 165 -21.96 -8.97 3.46
C PHE A 165 -23.08 -8.05 3.96
N GLU A 166 -24.16 -7.89 3.20
CA GLU A 166 -25.37 -7.17 3.62
C GLU A 166 -25.93 -7.77 4.93
N ASP A 167 -26.15 -9.09 4.94
CA ASP A 167 -26.68 -9.83 6.10
C ASP A 167 -25.80 -9.62 7.35
N TRP A 168 -24.48 -9.52 7.16
CA TRP A 168 -23.52 -9.32 8.25
C TRP A 168 -23.43 -7.86 8.71
N VAL A 169 -23.34 -6.90 7.79
CA VAL A 169 -23.01 -5.51 8.14
C VAL A 169 -24.22 -4.71 8.60
N VAL A 170 -25.42 -4.97 8.05
CA VAL A 170 -26.62 -4.18 8.35
C VAL A 170 -26.99 -4.18 9.84
N PRO A 171 -26.99 -5.33 10.56
CA PRO A 171 -27.22 -5.33 12.01
C PRO A 171 -26.17 -4.53 12.81
N ILE A 172 -24.94 -4.46 12.30
CA ILE A 172 -23.89 -3.64 12.92
C ILE A 172 -24.22 -2.16 12.70
N LEU A 173 -24.63 -1.75 11.50
CA LEU A 173 -25.06 -0.39 11.21
C LEU A 173 -26.25 0.05 12.09
N ASP A 174 -27.22 -0.83 12.34
CA ASP A 174 -28.31 -0.59 13.31
C ASP A 174 -27.73 -0.23 14.69
N THR A 175 -26.70 -0.96 15.13
CA THR A 175 -26.02 -0.71 16.41
C THR A 175 -25.26 0.61 16.42
N LEU A 176 -24.57 0.96 15.32
CA LEU A 176 -23.85 2.24 15.23
C LEU A 176 -24.79 3.44 15.32
N VAL A 177 -25.95 3.37 14.67
CA VAL A 177 -26.99 4.41 14.77
C VAL A 177 -27.53 4.48 16.18
N ALA A 178 -27.89 3.35 16.80
CA ALA A 178 -28.39 3.35 18.18
C ALA A 178 -27.39 3.97 19.17
N GLU A 179 -26.10 3.64 19.05
CA GLU A 179 -25.02 4.23 19.86
C GLU A 179 -24.86 5.73 19.60
N GLN A 180 -24.90 6.15 18.33
CA GLN A 180 -24.85 7.56 17.93
C GLN A 180 -26.01 8.35 18.57
N GLU A 181 -27.24 7.87 18.44
CA GLU A 181 -28.44 8.55 18.95
C GLU A 181 -28.46 8.61 20.47
N ALA A 182 -28.14 7.50 21.14
CA ALA A 182 -28.05 7.45 22.60
C ALA A 182 -26.99 8.42 23.15
N SER A 183 -25.92 8.68 22.37
CA SER A 183 -24.83 9.56 22.79
C SER A 183 -25.14 11.07 22.65
N LYS A 184 -26.20 11.46 21.91
CA LYS A 184 -26.50 12.89 21.64
C LYS A 184 -26.76 13.71 22.90
N SER A 185 -27.25 13.08 23.96
CA SER A 185 -27.51 13.71 25.26
C SER A 185 -26.33 13.64 26.24
N THR A 186 -25.21 13.03 25.84
CA THR A 186 -24.01 12.90 26.68
C THR A 186 -23.08 14.11 26.50
N GLU A 187 -22.16 14.32 27.45
CA GLU A 187 -21.15 15.39 27.37
C GLU A 187 -20.20 15.22 26.17
N THR A 188 -20.04 14.00 25.67
CA THR A 188 -19.17 13.66 24.54
C THR A 188 -19.93 12.79 23.53
N PRO A 189 -20.71 13.39 22.62
CA PRO A 189 -21.40 12.66 21.57
C PRO A 189 -20.46 11.81 20.73
N ILE A 190 -20.92 10.63 20.33
CA ILE A 190 -20.19 9.74 19.43
C ILE A 190 -20.31 10.30 18.02
N HIS A 191 -19.17 10.65 17.45
CA HIS A 191 -19.02 10.91 16.03
C HIS A 191 -18.34 9.72 15.38
N TRP A 192 -19.08 9.00 14.53
CA TRP A 192 -18.49 7.94 13.73
C TRP A 192 -17.62 8.56 12.65
N THR A 193 -16.40 8.04 12.52
CA THR A 193 -15.47 8.38 11.45
C THR A 193 -15.14 7.10 10.68
N PRO A 194 -14.58 7.18 9.47
CA PRO A 194 -14.15 5.99 8.76
C PRO A 194 -13.27 5.07 9.60
N SER A 195 -12.27 5.60 10.30
CA SER A 195 -11.38 4.80 11.14
C SER A 195 -12.06 4.13 12.33
N LYS A 196 -13.01 4.81 12.98
CA LYS A 196 -13.80 4.21 14.08
C LYS A 196 -14.73 3.11 13.57
N ILE A 197 -15.37 3.32 12.43
CA ILE A 197 -16.24 2.32 11.79
C ILE A 197 -15.40 1.10 11.40
N ILE A 198 -14.26 1.28 10.73
CA ILE A 198 -13.38 0.17 10.32
C ILE A 198 -12.88 -0.61 11.55
N ALA A 199 -12.47 0.08 12.62
CA ALA A 199 -12.07 -0.57 13.87
C ALA A 199 -13.22 -1.37 14.50
N ARG A 200 -14.44 -0.84 14.46
CA ARG A 200 -15.64 -1.54 14.93
C ARG A 200 -15.92 -2.79 14.09
N LEU A 201 -15.91 -2.68 12.76
CA LEU A 201 -16.09 -3.81 11.86
C LEU A 201 -14.98 -4.87 12.04
N GLY A 202 -13.73 -4.45 12.28
CA GLY A 202 -12.61 -5.33 12.64
C GLY A 202 -12.84 -6.11 13.94
N LYS A 203 -13.47 -5.48 14.93
CA LYS A 203 -13.90 -6.17 16.16
C LYS A 203 -15.01 -7.19 15.86
N GLU A 204 -16.03 -6.78 15.11
CA GLU A 204 -17.23 -7.60 14.87
C GLU A 204 -16.97 -8.80 13.95
N ILE A 205 -16.05 -8.69 12.98
CA ILE A 205 -15.73 -9.83 12.09
C ILE A 205 -15.07 -10.97 12.87
N ASN A 206 -14.30 -10.63 13.92
CA ASN A 206 -13.67 -11.57 14.86
C ASN A 206 -12.95 -12.77 14.19
N ASP A 207 -12.33 -12.53 13.03
CA ASP A 207 -11.66 -13.55 12.23
C ASP A 207 -10.17 -13.22 12.09
N PRO A 208 -9.24 -14.09 12.55
CA PRO A 208 -7.80 -13.86 12.43
C PRO A 208 -7.27 -13.86 10.99
N SER A 209 -8.08 -14.20 9.99
CA SER A 209 -7.74 -14.04 8.57
C SER A 209 -7.90 -12.60 8.07
N SER A 210 -8.67 -11.76 8.76
CA SER A 210 -8.92 -10.35 8.40
C SER A 210 -7.74 -9.44 8.76
N ILE A 211 -7.39 -8.53 7.85
CA ILE A 211 -6.48 -7.40 8.11
C ILE A 211 -7.03 -6.55 9.27
N TYR A 212 -8.32 -6.21 9.20
CA TYR A 212 -8.92 -5.24 10.11
C TYR A 212 -9.23 -5.80 11.50
N TYR A 213 -9.42 -7.10 11.63
CA TYR A 213 -9.36 -7.77 12.92
C TYR A 213 -8.04 -7.49 13.64
N TRP A 214 -6.92 -7.68 12.94
CA TRP A 214 -5.60 -7.41 13.52
C TRP A 214 -5.35 -5.92 13.72
N ALA A 215 -5.84 -5.06 12.83
CA ALA A 215 -5.72 -3.62 12.98
C ALA A 215 -6.41 -3.14 14.27
N TRP A 216 -7.66 -3.59 14.51
CA TRP A 216 -8.38 -3.33 15.75
C TRP A 216 -7.63 -3.88 16.97
N LYS A 217 -7.24 -5.16 16.94
CA LYS A 217 -6.58 -5.84 18.06
C LYS A 217 -5.23 -5.25 18.43
N ASN A 218 -4.51 -4.69 17.45
CA ASN A 218 -3.21 -4.07 17.63
C ASN A 218 -3.27 -2.53 17.75
N SER A 219 -4.48 -1.95 17.75
CA SER A 219 -4.69 -0.49 17.80
C SER A 219 -3.97 0.26 16.67
N ILE A 220 -3.98 -0.30 15.46
CA ILE A 220 -3.48 0.32 14.24
C ILE A 220 -4.66 1.02 13.56
N PRO A 221 -4.69 2.37 13.48
CA PRO A 221 -5.77 3.09 12.83
C PRO A 221 -5.75 2.87 11.32
N VAL A 222 -6.94 2.77 10.73
CA VAL A 222 -7.16 2.61 9.29
C VAL A 222 -7.98 3.78 8.79
N PHE A 223 -7.41 4.62 7.93
CA PHE A 223 -8.10 5.77 7.37
C PHE A 223 -8.62 5.44 5.97
N CYS A 224 -9.86 5.84 5.69
CA CYS A 224 -10.49 5.72 4.39
C CYS A 224 -11.40 6.93 4.14
N PRO A 225 -10.87 8.06 3.64
CA PRO A 225 -11.65 9.29 3.51
C PRO A 225 -12.90 9.15 2.62
N ALA A 226 -12.85 8.25 1.64
CA ALA A 226 -13.96 7.93 0.75
C ALA A 226 -14.56 6.55 1.09
N LEU A 227 -14.95 6.33 2.36
CA LEU A 227 -15.51 5.04 2.83
C LEU A 227 -16.81 4.65 2.11
N THR A 228 -17.53 5.62 1.56
CA THR A 228 -18.80 5.41 0.86
C THR A 228 -18.65 4.97 -0.61
N ASP A 229 -17.43 4.85 -1.14
CA ASP A 229 -17.18 4.53 -2.55
C ASP A 229 -17.01 3.02 -2.78
N GLY A 230 -18.05 2.24 -2.49
CA GLY A 230 -18.04 0.78 -2.59
C GLY A 230 -19.30 0.11 -2.05
N SER A 231 -19.29 -1.22 -1.94
CA SER A 231 -20.41 -1.99 -1.39
C SER A 231 -20.78 -1.58 0.03
N LEU A 232 -19.81 -1.19 0.87
CA LEU A 232 -20.13 -0.64 2.20
C LEU A 232 -20.95 0.65 2.10
N GLY A 233 -20.67 1.49 1.10
CA GLY A 233 -21.47 2.67 0.77
C GLY A 233 -22.89 2.31 0.32
N ASP A 234 -23.06 1.27 -0.49
CA ASP A 234 -24.37 0.75 -0.89
C ASP A 234 -25.18 0.31 0.34
N MET A 235 -24.55 -0.42 1.27
CA MET A 235 -25.19 -0.86 2.51
C MET A 235 -25.58 0.31 3.40
N MET A 236 -24.71 1.31 3.54
CA MET A 236 -25.03 2.56 4.25
C MET A 236 -26.20 3.28 3.58
N TYR A 237 -26.22 3.35 2.25
CA TYR A 237 -27.30 3.97 1.48
C TYR A 237 -28.65 3.30 1.75
N PHE A 238 -28.76 1.98 1.58
CA PHE A 238 -30.00 1.25 1.86
C PHE A 238 -30.42 1.37 3.32
N HIS A 239 -29.45 1.31 4.24
CA HIS A 239 -29.68 1.46 5.67
C HIS A 239 -30.33 2.80 6.01
N THR A 240 -29.96 3.90 5.35
CA THR A 240 -30.53 5.23 5.64
C THR A 240 -32.04 5.34 5.44
N PHE A 241 -32.64 4.55 4.55
CA PHE A 241 -34.09 4.51 4.37
C PHE A 241 -34.78 3.74 5.49
N ARG A 242 -34.14 2.67 5.97
CA ARG A 242 -34.65 1.83 7.06
C ARG A 242 -34.52 2.51 8.41
N SER A 243 -33.41 3.22 8.64
CA SER A 243 -33.08 3.89 9.90
C SER A 243 -33.58 5.34 9.96
N SER A 244 -34.45 5.76 9.03
CA SER A 244 -34.98 7.12 8.99
C SER A 244 -35.92 7.35 10.19
N PRO A 245 -35.82 8.51 10.91
CA PRO A 245 -35.05 9.71 10.55
C PRO A 245 -33.62 9.79 11.10
N ASP A 246 -33.19 8.86 11.97
CA ASP A 246 -31.98 9.01 12.80
C ASP A 246 -30.68 9.04 11.97
N GLN A 247 -30.52 8.06 11.06
CA GLN A 247 -29.44 7.93 10.07
C GLN A 247 -27.98 7.98 10.59
N LEU A 248 -27.13 7.09 10.08
CA LEU A 248 -25.69 7.13 10.38
C LEU A 248 -25.05 8.41 9.79
N ARG A 249 -24.21 9.09 10.59
CA ARG A 249 -23.38 10.22 10.13
C ARG A 249 -21.91 9.85 10.26
N VAL A 250 -21.16 10.08 9.19
CA VAL A 250 -19.74 9.74 9.11
C VAL A 250 -18.93 11.02 8.91
N ASP A 251 -18.15 11.42 9.92
CA ASP A 251 -17.29 12.59 9.87
C ASP A 251 -15.88 12.23 9.38
N ILE A 252 -15.42 12.94 8.35
CA ILE A 252 -14.07 12.81 7.80
C ILE A 252 -13.10 13.84 8.38
N VAL A 253 -13.61 14.90 9.02
CA VAL A 253 -12.79 15.99 9.59
C VAL A 253 -12.05 15.53 10.84
N GLU A 254 -12.73 14.78 11.72
CA GLU A 254 -12.07 14.15 12.86
C GLU A 254 -10.97 13.17 12.41
N ASP A 255 -11.21 12.39 11.34
CA ASP A 255 -10.23 11.42 10.81
C ASP A 255 -9.01 12.10 10.19
N VAL A 256 -9.18 13.19 9.41
CA VAL A 256 -8.03 13.92 8.86
C VAL A 256 -7.20 14.58 9.96
N ARG A 257 -7.84 15.06 11.04
CA ARG A 257 -7.13 15.55 12.22
C ARG A 257 -6.31 14.42 12.87
N ALA A 258 -6.88 13.23 12.99
CA ALA A 258 -6.20 12.08 13.60
C ALA A 258 -4.93 11.67 12.83
N ILE A 259 -5.02 11.46 11.51
CA ILE A 259 -3.84 11.08 10.71
C ILE A 259 -2.77 12.18 10.66
N ASN A 260 -3.17 13.45 10.53
CA ASN A 260 -2.22 14.57 10.55
C ASN A 260 -1.52 14.68 11.91
N THR A 261 -2.26 14.52 13.01
CA THR A 261 -1.69 14.55 14.36
C THR A 261 -0.73 13.39 14.59
N LEU A 262 -1.07 12.19 14.09
CA LEU A 262 -0.18 11.02 14.16
C LEU A 262 1.15 11.29 13.45
N SER A 263 1.10 11.89 12.27
CA SER A 263 2.29 12.31 11.51
C SER A 263 3.10 13.37 12.26
N VAL A 264 2.48 14.46 12.71
CA VAL A 264 3.15 15.56 13.44
C VAL A 264 3.87 15.06 14.70
N ARG A 265 3.30 14.09 15.40
CA ARG A 265 3.90 13.51 16.62
C ARG A 265 4.98 12.46 16.35
N ALA A 266 5.12 11.98 15.12
CA ALA A 266 6.10 10.96 14.77
C ALA A 266 7.53 11.50 14.81
N LYS A 267 8.40 10.86 15.62
CA LYS A 267 9.83 11.15 15.66
C LYS A 267 10.50 10.93 14.30
N ARG A 268 10.12 9.86 13.62
CA ARG A 268 10.45 9.56 12.22
C ARG A 268 9.23 9.00 11.51
N ALA A 269 9.00 9.41 10.26
CA ALA A 269 7.93 8.91 9.43
C ALA A 269 8.48 8.20 8.18
N GLY A 270 7.94 7.02 7.89
CA GLY A 270 8.22 6.25 6.68
C GLY A 270 6.92 5.96 5.92
N MET A 271 6.98 6.06 4.58
CA MET A 271 5.84 5.73 3.72
C MET A 271 6.13 4.46 2.91
N ILE A 272 5.20 3.50 2.93
CA ILE A 272 5.17 2.37 2.01
C ILE A 272 3.84 2.45 1.26
N ILE A 273 3.88 2.75 -0.04
CA ILE A 273 2.68 3.04 -0.83
C ILE A 273 2.61 2.07 -2.01
N LEU A 274 1.58 1.21 -1.98
CA LEU A 274 1.29 0.21 -3.00
C LEU A 274 0.11 0.71 -3.85
N GLY A 275 0.42 1.21 -5.05
CA GLY A 275 -0.55 1.91 -5.92
C GLY A 275 -0.46 3.44 -5.82
N GLY A 276 -1.59 4.11 -6.07
CA GLY A 276 -1.69 5.57 -6.19
C GLY A 276 -3.04 6.11 -5.71
N GLY A 277 -3.44 7.30 -6.18
CA GLY A 277 -4.74 7.89 -5.86
C GLY A 277 -4.83 8.38 -4.40
N VAL A 278 -6.04 8.30 -3.81
CA VAL A 278 -6.32 8.85 -2.47
C VAL A 278 -5.36 8.29 -1.41
N VAL A 279 -5.01 7.01 -1.47
CA VAL A 279 -4.15 6.38 -0.47
C VAL A 279 -2.73 6.98 -0.47
N LYS A 280 -2.19 7.24 -1.67
CA LYS A 280 -0.90 7.89 -1.84
C LYS A 280 -0.96 9.33 -1.33
N HIS A 281 -1.91 10.09 -1.86
CA HIS A 281 -1.98 11.51 -1.58
C HIS A 281 -2.27 11.79 -0.10
N HIS A 282 -3.17 11.04 0.53
CA HIS A 282 -3.58 11.27 1.92
C HIS A 282 -2.44 11.00 2.92
N ILE A 283 -1.65 9.94 2.71
CA ILE A 283 -0.44 9.68 3.52
C ILE A 283 0.60 10.77 3.32
N ALA A 284 0.92 11.09 2.06
CA ALA A 284 1.93 12.09 1.74
C ALA A 284 1.55 13.48 2.28
N ASN A 285 0.26 13.83 2.22
CA ASN A 285 -0.27 15.08 2.76
C ASN A 285 -0.26 15.12 4.30
N ALA A 286 -0.44 13.98 4.97
CA ALA A 286 -0.21 13.92 6.41
C ALA A 286 1.27 14.16 6.75
N CYS A 287 2.20 13.62 5.94
CA CYS A 287 3.64 13.84 6.11
C CYS A 287 4.08 15.28 5.81
N LEU A 288 3.35 16.02 4.96
CA LEU A 288 3.58 17.46 4.77
C LEU A 288 3.47 18.24 6.09
N MET A 289 2.54 17.87 6.97
CA MET A 289 2.31 18.55 8.25
C MET A 289 3.52 18.50 9.20
N ARG A 290 4.49 17.62 8.94
CA ARG A 290 5.77 17.50 9.65
C ARG A 290 6.98 17.86 8.79
N ASN A 291 6.76 18.60 7.69
CA ASN A 291 7.76 18.99 6.70
C ASN A 291 8.45 17.79 6.02
N GLY A 292 7.67 16.74 5.76
CA GLY A 292 8.04 15.60 4.93
C GLY A 292 8.43 14.34 5.70
N ALA A 293 8.27 13.19 5.07
CA ALA A 293 8.78 11.91 5.56
C ALA A 293 10.30 11.78 5.34
N GLU A 294 10.99 11.06 6.24
CA GLU A 294 12.42 10.74 6.11
C GLU A 294 12.67 9.59 5.13
N SER A 295 11.66 8.77 4.84
CA SER A 295 11.80 7.64 3.93
C SER A 295 10.50 7.33 3.18
N ALA A 296 10.60 6.95 1.90
CA ALA A 296 9.44 6.64 1.08
C ALA A 296 9.72 5.54 0.04
N VAL A 297 8.87 4.50 0.02
CA VAL A 297 8.89 3.46 -1.00
C VAL A 297 7.55 3.45 -1.72
N TYR A 298 7.58 3.74 -3.02
CA TYR A 298 6.40 3.65 -3.89
C TYR A 298 6.52 2.41 -4.78
N ILE A 299 5.45 1.62 -4.87
CA ILE A 299 5.34 0.49 -5.79
C ILE A 299 4.04 0.67 -6.56
N ASN A 300 4.14 1.15 -7.80
CA ASN A 300 2.96 1.35 -8.64
C ASN A 300 3.31 1.35 -10.13
N THR A 301 2.28 1.29 -10.96
CA THR A 301 2.39 1.28 -12.42
C THR A 301 2.11 2.64 -13.06
N GLY A 302 1.91 3.70 -12.26
CA GLY A 302 1.58 5.03 -12.74
C GLY A 302 2.77 5.72 -13.41
N GLN A 303 2.50 6.49 -14.46
CA GLN A 303 3.50 7.17 -15.27
C GLN A 303 3.35 8.69 -15.17
N GLU A 304 4.45 9.43 -15.25
CA GLU A 304 4.43 10.88 -15.00
C GLU A 304 3.83 11.72 -16.14
N PHE A 305 3.75 11.17 -17.37
CA PHE A 305 3.41 11.95 -18.57
C PHE A 305 1.98 12.52 -18.58
N ASP A 306 1.07 11.96 -17.78
CA ASP A 306 -0.32 12.41 -17.69
C ASP A 306 -0.56 13.47 -16.60
N GLY A 307 0.49 13.85 -15.85
CA GLY A 307 0.42 14.84 -14.77
C GLY A 307 -0.37 14.37 -13.54
N SER A 308 -0.64 13.07 -13.40
CA SER A 308 -1.37 12.54 -12.25
C SER A 308 -0.50 12.44 -11.00
N ASP A 309 -1.07 12.77 -9.83
CA ASP A 309 -0.41 12.50 -8.54
C ASP A 309 -0.09 11.00 -8.40
N ALA A 310 -0.93 10.12 -8.93
CA ALA A 310 -0.70 8.67 -8.91
C ALA A 310 0.59 8.26 -9.66
N GLY A 311 0.88 8.91 -10.79
CA GLY A 311 2.05 8.65 -11.63
C GLY A 311 3.32 9.40 -11.24
N ALA A 312 3.19 10.46 -10.44
CA ALA A 312 4.31 11.30 -9.99
C ALA A 312 5.48 10.52 -9.36
N ARG A 313 6.70 10.96 -9.64
CA ARG A 313 7.92 10.45 -9.00
C ARG A 313 8.02 10.97 -7.55
N PRO A 314 8.76 10.28 -6.65
CA PRO A 314 9.00 10.77 -5.30
C PRO A 314 9.58 12.18 -5.24
N ASP A 315 10.42 12.55 -6.21
CA ASP A 315 11.03 13.88 -6.31
C ASP A 315 10.00 15.00 -6.47
N GLU A 316 8.86 14.75 -7.15
CA GLU A 316 7.77 15.73 -7.18
C GLU A 316 7.22 15.98 -5.77
N ALA A 317 7.06 14.93 -4.96
CA ALA A 317 6.60 15.06 -3.57
C ALA A 317 7.63 15.79 -2.67
N VAL A 318 8.91 15.79 -3.02
CA VAL A 318 9.94 16.61 -2.36
C VAL A 318 9.66 18.10 -2.61
N SER A 319 9.28 18.49 -3.84
CA SER A 319 8.96 19.89 -4.15
C SER A 319 7.83 20.48 -3.30
N TRP A 320 6.90 19.63 -2.83
CA TRP A 320 5.79 20.01 -1.95
C TRP A 320 6.15 20.00 -0.46
N GLY A 321 7.30 19.44 -0.07
CA GLY A 321 7.63 19.15 1.33
C GLY A 321 6.88 17.95 1.91
N LYS A 322 6.30 17.07 1.06
CA LYS A 322 5.68 15.80 1.48
C LYS A 322 6.74 14.73 1.77
N ILE A 323 7.90 14.84 1.13
CA ILE A 323 9.14 14.08 1.40
C ILE A 323 10.26 15.08 1.70
N LYS A 324 11.17 14.77 2.62
CA LYS A 324 12.32 15.64 2.93
C LYS A 324 13.35 15.64 1.79
N ALA A 325 14.05 16.76 1.62
CA ALA A 325 15.08 16.91 0.58
C ALA A 325 16.25 15.90 0.71
N ASN A 326 16.55 15.44 1.91
CA ASN A 326 17.59 14.45 2.21
C ASN A 326 17.00 13.07 2.57
N ALA A 327 15.75 12.79 2.17
CA ALA A 327 15.10 11.52 2.45
C ALA A 327 15.58 10.41 1.51
N ASP A 328 15.58 9.19 2.04
CA ASP A 328 15.71 7.97 1.24
C ASP A 328 14.37 7.69 0.55
N SER A 329 14.28 7.92 -0.76
CA SER A 329 13.06 7.66 -1.51
C SER A 329 13.31 6.87 -2.80
N ILE A 330 12.42 5.93 -3.09
CA ILE A 330 12.52 5.06 -4.27
C ILE A 330 11.13 4.72 -4.81
N LYS A 331 11.04 4.60 -6.13
CA LYS A 331 9.85 4.13 -6.84
C LYS A 331 10.19 2.88 -7.64
N VAL A 332 9.44 1.81 -7.40
CA VAL A 332 9.44 0.58 -8.19
C VAL A 332 8.27 0.62 -9.17
N TYR A 333 8.57 0.67 -10.46
CA TYR A 333 7.60 0.63 -11.54
C TYR A 333 7.24 -0.83 -11.84
N ALA A 334 6.38 -1.40 -11.01
CA ALA A 334 5.92 -2.78 -11.12
C ALA A 334 4.50 -2.95 -10.58
N GLU A 335 3.84 -4.03 -11.00
CA GLU A 335 2.59 -4.48 -10.39
C GLU A 335 2.92 -5.10 -9.02
N ALA A 336 2.19 -4.68 -7.98
CA ALA A 336 2.59 -4.93 -6.59
C ALA A 336 2.52 -6.42 -6.21
N THR A 337 1.63 -7.22 -6.79
CA THR A 337 1.52 -8.66 -6.47
C THR A 337 2.76 -9.43 -6.88
N VAL A 338 3.55 -8.91 -7.84
CA VAL A 338 4.80 -9.51 -8.30
C VAL A 338 5.96 -9.23 -7.34
N VAL A 339 6.08 -7.99 -6.86
CA VAL A 339 7.30 -7.53 -6.17
C VAL A 339 7.15 -7.40 -4.65
N PHE A 340 5.96 -7.07 -4.15
CA PHE A 340 5.78 -6.81 -2.73
C PHE A 340 6.01 -8.04 -1.83
N PRO A 341 5.58 -9.27 -2.19
CA PRO A 341 5.89 -10.45 -1.39
C PRO A 341 7.39 -10.73 -1.29
N LEU A 342 8.14 -10.48 -2.37
CA LEU A 342 9.60 -10.61 -2.38
C LEU A 342 10.25 -9.59 -1.44
N ILE A 343 9.81 -8.34 -1.49
CA ILE A 343 10.27 -7.28 -0.59
C ILE A 343 9.95 -7.63 0.86
N VAL A 344 8.74 -8.13 1.16
CA VAL A 344 8.37 -8.56 2.52
C VAL A 344 9.24 -9.72 3.00
N ALA A 345 9.54 -10.70 2.13
CA ALA A 345 10.44 -11.81 2.44
C ALA A 345 11.87 -11.33 2.75
N ALA A 346 12.38 -10.34 2.00
CA ALA A 346 13.69 -9.75 2.21
C ALA A 346 13.75 -8.77 3.40
N THR A 347 12.59 -8.32 3.91
CA THR A 347 12.48 -7.32 4.96
C THR A 347 11.73 -7.87 6.17
N PHE A 348 10.43 -7.58 6.31
CA PHE A 348 9.61 -7.83 7.49
C PHE A 348 9.58 -9.31 7.93
N ALA A 349 9.64 -10.25 7.00
CA ALA A 349 9.67 -11.68 7.30
C ALA A 349 11.09 -12.27 7.41
N SER A 350 12.13 -11.47 7.15
CA SER A 350 13.51 -11.91 7.27
C SER A 350 13.90 -12.12 8.74
N GLN A 351 14.48 -13.30 9.02
CA GLN A 351 15.01 -13.70 10.33
C GLN A 351 16.45 -13.21 10.56
N LYS A 352 17.11 -12.63 9.55
CA LYS A 352 18.45 -12.05 9.73
C LYS A 352 18.33 -10.92 10.78
N LYS A 353 18.90 -11.12 11.97
CA LYS A 353 19.08 -10.05 12.95
C LYS A 353 19.83 -8.92 12.24
N GLN A 354 19.27 -7.72 12.25
CA GLN A 354 19.99 -6.54 11.80
C GLN A 354 21.27 -6.46 12.65
N ALA A 355 22.42 -6.55 12.00
CA ALA A 355 23.73 -6.53 12.63
C ALA A 355 24.02 -5.15 13.24
#